data_AF-A0A914SIK5-F1
#
_entry.id   AF-A0A914SIK5-F1
#
_cell.length_a   1.000
_cell.length_b   1.000
_cell.length_c   1.000
_cell.angle_alpha   90.00
_cell.angle_beta   90.00
_cell.angle_gamma   90.00
#
_symmetry.space_group_name_H-M   'P 1'
#
loop_
_entity.id
_entity.type
_entity.pdbx_description
1 polymer ?
#
loop_
_entity_poly.entity_id
_entity_poly.type
_entity_poly.pdbx_seq_one_letter_code
_entity_poly.pdbx_strand_id
1 'polypeptide(L)' 'MEKKLKLVVLGDSCVGKTSLLFAYTENRLLENYTATVLENWAVSVTIDQKQYTVNLFDTAGQVCPSIC' A
#
# COMPACT_ATOMS: atom_id res chain seq x y z
N MET A 1 -9.21 18.54 14.83
CA MET A 1 -9.27 17.07 14.99
C MET A 1 -8.73 16.45 13.72
N GLU A 2 -7.57 15.82 13.80
CA GLU A 2 -6.99 15.06 12.68
C GLU A 2 -7.84 13.79 12.45
N LYS A 3 -8.33 13.60 11.23
CA LYS A 3 -9.15 12.42 10.89
C LYS A 3 -8.24 11.28 10.45
N LYS A 4 -8.28 10.18 11.19
CA LYS A 4 -7.55 8.95 10.84
C LYS A 4 -8.44 8.05 9.98
N LEU A 5 -7.91 7.60 8.85
CA LEU A 5 -8.55 6.67 7.94
C LEU A 5 -7.73 5.37 7.88
N LYS A 6 -8.43 4.24 7.76
CA LYS A 6 -7.81 2.93 7.54
C LYS A 6 -8.18 2.46 6.13
N LEU A 7 -7.17 2.23 5.30
CA LEU A 7 -7.34 1.76 3.93
C LEU A 7 -6.64 0.41 3.79
N VAL A 8 -7.40 -0.61 3.40
CA VAL A 8 -6.90 -1.97 3.19
C VAL A 8 -6.99 -2.26 1.70
N VAL A 9 -5.87 -2.64 1.09
CA VAL A 9 -5.83 -2.98 -0.33
C VAL A 9 -5.97 -4.49 -0.50
N LEU A 10 -7.00 -4.89 -1.25
CA LEU A 10 -7.31 -6.27 -1.58
C LEU A 10 -7.27 -6.47 -3.09
N GLY A 11 -7.09 -7.72 -3.51
CA GLY A 11 -7.08 -8.10 -4.94
C GLY A 11 -6.23 -9.33 -5.18
N ASP A 12 -6.26 -9.82 -6.41
CA ASP A 12 -5.60 -11.06 -6.81
C ASP A 12 -4.08 -11.00 -6.63
N SER A 13 -3.49 -12.18 -6.62
CA SER A 13 -2.04 -12.36 -6.54
C SER A 13 -1.34 -11.72 -7.75
N CYS A 14 -0.16 -11.14 -7.53
CA CYS A 14 0.68 -10.54 -8.58
C CYS A 14 0.05 -9.41 -9.42
N VAL A 15 -1.08 -8.83 -9.02
CA VAL A 15 -1.66 -7.65 -9.70
C VAL A 15 -0.96 -6.32 -9.37
N GLY A 16 0.09 -6.33 -8.55
CA GLY A 16 0.89 -5.14 -8.24
C GLY A 16 0.39 -4.27 -7.07
N LYS A 17 -0.39 -4.82 -6.13
CA LYS A 17 -0.89 -4.08 -4.94
C LYS A 17 0.23 -3.43 -4.12
N THR A 18 1.26 -4.21 -3.79
CA THR A 18 2.44 -3.72 -3.07
C THR A 18 3.18 -2.65 -3.87
N SER A 19 3.38 -2.87 -5.17
CA SER A 19 4.04 -1.91 -6.07
C SER A 19 3.26 -0.58 -6.14
N LEU A 20 1.93 -0.62 -6.15
CA LEU A 20 1.08 0.56 -6.13
C LEU A 20 1.23 1.35 -4.82
N LEU A 21 1.16 0.66 -3.68
CA LEU A 21 1.31 1.29 -2.37
C LEU A 21 2.68 1.92 -2.20
N PHE A 22 3.73 1.21 -2.60
CA PHE A 22 5.11 1.71 -2.55
C PHE A 22 5.34 2.90 -3.49
N ALA A 23 4.83 2.85 -4.71
CA ALA A 23 4.93 3.98 -5.64
C ALA A 23 4.22 5.22 -5.09
N TYR A 24 3.09 5.03 -4.40
CA TYR A 24 2.36 6.13 -3.77
C TYR A 24 3.09 6.71 -2.56
N THR A 25 3.76 5.91 -1.74
CA THR A 25 4.46 6.38 -0.52
C THR A 25 5.87 6.89 -0.79
N GLU A 26 6.63 6.20 -1.65
CA GLU A 26 8.07 6.44 -1.87
C GLU A 26 8.36 7.19 -3.17
N ASN A 27 7.34 7.43 -4.01
CA ASN A 27 7.46 8.09 -5.31
C ASN A 27 8.52 7.43 -6.24
N ARG A 28 8.66 6.10 -6.15
CA ARG A 28 9.54 5.28 -6.99
C ARG A 28 8.94 3.90 -7.24
N LEU A 29 9.38 3.25 -8.30
CA LEU A 29 8.96 1.88 -8.60
C LEU A 29 9.80 0.88 -7.79
N LEU A 30 9.17 -0.24 -7.44
CA LEU A 30 9.78 -1.31 -6.65
C LEU A 30 10.59 -2.19 -7.59
N GLU A 31 11.91 -1.99 -7.65
CA GLU A 31 12.78 -2.70 -8.61
C GLU A 31 13.09 -4.15 -8.21
N ASN A 32 13.15 -4.44 -6.90
CA ASN A 32 13.43 -5.77 -6.38
C ASN A 32 12.42 -6.14 -5.29
N TYR A 33 11.51 -7.05 -5.61
CA TYR A 33 10.49 -7.51 -4.67
C TYR A 33 11.09 -8.47 -3.66
N THR A 34 11.27 -8.01 -2.42
CA THR A 34 11.52 -8.91 -1.28
C THR A 34 10.18 -9.10 -0.58
N ALA A 35 9.70 -10.34 -0.49
CA ALA A 35 8.37 -10.65 0.06
C ALA A 35 8.21 -10.05 1.46
N THR A 36 7.42 -8.98 1.57
CA THR A 36 7.30 -8.22 2.80
C THR A 36 6.21 -8.80 3.69
N VAL A 37 6.59 -9.01 4.94
CA VAL A 37 5.68 -9.17 6.07
C VAL A 37 4.83 -7.91 6.13
N LEU A 38 3.52 -8.03 5.93
CA LEU A 38 2.47 -7.01 6.08
C LEU A 38 2.98 -5.62 6.50
N GLU A 39 3.24 -4.73 5.55
CA GLU A 39 3.69 -3.37 5.83
C GLU A 39 2.48 -2.44 6.04
N ASN A 40 2.56 -1.63 7.10
CA ASN A 40 1.56 -0.60 7.41
C ASN A 40 2.23 0.78 7.27
N TRP A 41 1.81 1.55 6.26
CA TRP A 41 2.31 2.90 6.04
C TRP A 41 1.31 3.95 6.51
N ALA A 42 1.77 4.99 7.18
CA ALA A 42 0.95 6.14 7.55
C ALA A 42 1.33 7.35 6.67
N VAL A 43 0.35 7.91 5.96
CA VAL A 43 0.53 9.03 5.04
C VAL A 43 -0.43 10.17 5.37
N SER A 44 0.10 11.39 5.38
CA SER A 44 -0.70 12.60 5.55
C SER A 44 -1.17 13.11 4.21
N VAL A 45 -2.48 13.20 4.01
CA VAL A 45 -3.10 13.60 2.74
C VAL A 45 -4.03 14.78 2.98
N THR A 46 -4.01 15.77 2.09
CA THR A 46 -4.96 16.89 2.13
C THR A 46 -6.02 16.68 1.06
N ILE A 47 -7.28 16.55 1.47
CA ILE A 47 -8.45 16.37 0.58
C ILE A 47 -9.46 17.45 0.96
N ASP A 48 -9.90 18.25 -0.01
CA ASP A 48 -10.84 19.35 0.21
C ASP A 48 -10.44 20.29 1.37
N GLN A 49 -9.16 20.69 1.39
CA GLN A 49 -8.53 21.52 2.43
C GLN A 49 -8.56 20.94 3.86
N LYS A 50 -8.87 19.65 4.01
CA LYS A 50 -8.83 18.94 5.29
C LYS A 50 -7.68 17.95 5.30
N GLN A 51 -6.95 17.91 6.41
CA GLN A 51 -5.87 16.95 6.64
C GLN A 51 -6.42 15.62 7.15
N TYR A 52 -5.92 14.53 6.57
CA TYR A 52 -6.21 13.16 6.96
C TYR A 52 -4.90 12.40 7.14
N THR A 53 -4.89 11.51 8.13
CA THR A 53 -3.84 10.50 8.27
C THR A 53 -4.40 9.18 7.83
N VAL A 54 -3.91 8.67 6.70
CA VAL A 54 -4.34 7.41 6.12
C VAL A 54 -3.34 6.34 6.48
N ASN A 55 -3.80 5.29 7.14
CA ASN A 55 -3.03 4.08 7.38
C ASN A 55 -3.33 3.08 6.26
N LEU A 56 -2.33 2.80 5.44
CA LEU A 56 -2.34 1.90 4.30
C LEU A 56 -1.90 0.51 4.77
N PHE A 57 -2.78 -0.47 4.62
CA PHE A 57 -2.52 -1.86 4.92
C PHE A 57 -2.41 -2.64 3.61
N ASP A 58 -1.19 -3.08 3.28
CA ASP A 58 -1.00 -4.06 2.22
C ASP A 58 -1.41 -5.44 2.74
N THR A 59 -2.01 -6.25 1.87
CA THR A 59 -2.30 -7.65 2.17
C THR A 59 -1.65 -8.50 1.11
N ALA A 60 -0.93 -9.54 1.54
CA ALA A 60 -0.44 -10.54 0.61
C ALA A 60 -1.66 -11.16 -0.08
N GLY A 61 -1.75 -10.99 -1.41
CA GLY A 61 -2.55 -11.93 -2.20
C GLY A 61 -1.95 -13.33 -2.01
N GLN A 62 -2.73 -14.39 -2.20
CA GLN A 62 -2.18 -15.76 -2.13
C GLN A 62 -0.89 -15.85 -2.96
N VAL A 63 0.10 -16.64 -2.57
CA VAL A 63 1.34 -16.76 -3.36
C VAL A 63 0.95 -17.17 -4.78
N CYS A 64 1.24 -16.32 -5.78
CA CYS A 64 0.99 -16.69 -7.16
C CYS A 64 1.94 -17.84 -7.51
N PRO A 65 1.46 -19.03 -7.88
CA PRO A 65 2.34 -20.18 -8.12
C PRO A 65 3.20 -20.05 -9.39
N SER A 66 3.02 -18.98 -10.19
CA SER A 66 3.45 -18.96 -11.59
C SER A 66 4.62 -18.04 -11.91
N ILE A 67 5.10 -17.17 -11.00
CA ILE A 67 6.24 -16.28 -11.29
C ILE A 67 7.10 -16.09 -10.04
N CYS A 68 8.25 -16.75 -10.04
CA CYS A 68 9.49 -16.28 -9.43
C CYS A 68 10.30 -15.60 -10.53
#